data_AF-T1BQ16-F1
#
_entry.id   AF-T1BQ16-F1
#
_cell.length_a   1.000
_cell.length_b   1.000
_cell.length_c   1.000
_cell.angle_alpha   90.00
_cell.angle_beta   90.00
_cell.angle_gamma   90.00
#
_symmetry.space_group_name_H-M   'P 1'
#
loop_
_entity.id
_entity.type
_entity.pdbx_description
1 polymer ?
#
loop_
_entity_poly.entity_id
_entity_poly.type
_entity_poly.pdbx_seq_one_letter_code
_entity_poly.pdbx_strand_id
1 'polypeptide(L)'
;APIYLNVTVVENGVERAPETVHIGDMPIMVKSRPCNLNRVNIERDSGVPISDEEYRAKLVEYGEDPLDPGGYFIIGGTERVIISLEDLAPNRIFAEYSERYGTPIESAKVFSQRGGYRSLTVVEKKKDGLLQVSVPTASGQIPLTILMKALGMNNDEEIFQAVLGELLPLDEPFVQTMKHLLNVNLEECLSKKNYPPEGILNPEQALLFLEKKFATGQAKEYRQRKVDGILDRSLLPHLGDTREDRLKKALYLARMARTVLELHLKERGEDDKDHYANKR
;
A
#
# COMPACT_ATOMS: atom_id res chain seq x y z
N ALA A 1 -23.90 -13.80 -16.64
CA ALA A 1 -25.05 -12.93 -16.35
C ALA A 1 -24.73 -11.52 -16.83
N PRO A 2 -25.67 -10.83 -17.48
CA PRO A 2 -25.43 -9.50 -18.03
C PRO A 2 -25.20 -8.47 -16.93
N ILE A 3 -24.22 -7.60 -17.15
CA ILE A 3 -23.94 -6.43 -16.31
C ILE A 3 -24.51 -5.21 -17.04
N TYR A 4 -25.36 -4.48 -16.33
CA TYR A 4 -25.90 -3.21 -16.79
C TYR A 4 -25.38 -2.08 -15.91
N LEU A 5 -25.05 -0.95 -16.51
CA LEU A 5 -24.59 0.27 -15.84
C LEU A 5 -25.52 1.42 -16.20
N ASN A 6 -25.94 2.19 -15.19
CA ASN A 6 -26.65 3.44 -15.41
C ASN A 6 -25.64 4.55 -15.70
N VAL A 7 -25.76 5.17 -16.87
CA VAL A 7 -24.86 6.22 -17.36
C VAL A 7 -25.67 7.50 -17.52
N THR A 8 -25.11 8.61 -17.06
CA THR A 8 -25.69 9.95 -17.25
C THR A 8 -24.73 10.77 -18.10
N VAL A 9 -25.19 11.21 -19.27
CA VAL A 9 -24.40 12.07 -20.15
C VAL A 9 -24.56 13.52 -19.71
N VAL A 10 -23.44 14.21 -19.48
CA VAL A 10 -23.40 15.63 -19.11
C VAL A 10 -22.88 16.44 -20.30
N GLU A 11 -23.73 17.27 -20.90
CA GLU A 11 -23.37 18.14 -22.02
C GLU A 11 -23.58 19.60 -21.65
N ASN A 12 -22.55 20.44 -21.80
CA ASN A 12 -22.59 21.87 -21.46
C ASN A 12 -23.10 22.16 -20.03
N GLY A 13 -22.83 21.25 -19.08
CA GLY A 13 -23.30 21.36 -17.69
C GLY A 13 -24.76 20.95 -17.46
N VAL A 14 -25.47 20.45 -18.48
CA VAL A 14 -26.82 19.91 -18.37
C VAL A 14 -26.73 18.38 -18.36
N GLU A 15 -27.22 17.77 -17.28
CA GLU A 15 -27.35 16.32 -17.18
C GLU A 15 -28.56 15.84 -17.99
N ARG A 16 -28.34 14.89 -18.91
CA ARG A 16 -29.42 14.21 -19.62
C ARG A 16 -30.07 13.14 -18.74
N ALA A 17 -31.20 12.59 -19.19
CA ALA A 17 -31.82 11.45 -18.51
C ALA A 17 -30.84 10.26 -18.43
N PRO A 18 -30.74 9.57 -17.28
CA PRO A 18 -29.90 8.38 -17.15
C PRO A 18 -30.36 7.28 -18.13
N GLU A 19 -29.40 6.62 -18.76
CA GLU A 19 -29.62 5.46 -19.62
C GLU A 19 -28.97 4.21 -19.02
N THR A 20 -29.66 3.07 -19.09
CA THR A 20 -29.12 1.78 -18.65
C THR A 20 -28.46 1.09 -19.84
N VAL A 21 -27.14 0.91 -19.77
CA VAL A 21 -26.33 0.36 -20.85
C VAL A 21 -25.77 -1.01 -20.44
N HIS A 22 -25.85 -2.00 -21.33
CA HIS A 22 -25.16 -3.28 -21.14
C HIS A 22 -23.66 -3.10 -21.36
N ILE A 23 -22.85 -3.49 -20.38
CA ILE A 23 -21.38 -3.33 -20.44
C ILE A 23 -20.63 -4.65 -20.62
N GLY A 24 -21.33 -5.78 -20.59
CA GLY A 24 -20.76 -7.11 -20.77
C GLY A 24 -21.38 -8.16 -19.87
N ASP A 25 -20.79 -9.35 -19.82
CA ASP A 25 -21.28 -10.48 -19.05
C ASP A 25 -20.28 -10.91 -17.97
N MET A 26 -20.78 -11.19 -16.76
CA MET A 26 -20.00 -11.74 -15.66
C MET A 26 -20.26 -13.24 -15.50
N PRO A 27 -19.22 -14.09 -15.44
CA PRO A 27 -19.36 -15.48 -15.02
C PRO A 27 -19.93 -15.54 -13.59
N ILE A 28 -20.94 -16.39 -13.38
CA ILE A 28 -21.56 -16.58 -12.07
C ILE A 28 -21.04 -17.86 -11.45
N MET A 29 -20.57 -17.77 -10.21
CA MET A 29 -20.12 -18.93 -9.44
C MET A 29 -21.31 -19.82 -9.11
N VAL A 30 -21.19 -21.12 -9.31
CA VAL A 30 -22.24 -22.12 -9.04
C VAL A 30 -22.63 -22.07 -7.56
N LYS A 31 -23.93 -22.07 -7.28
CA LYS A 31 -24.58 -21.90 -5.96
C LYS A 31 -24.32 -20.58 -5.22
N SER A 32 -23.59 -19.63 -5.81
CA SER A 32 -23.45 -18.27 -5.25
C SER A 32 -24.79 -17.50 -5.27
N ARG A 33 -24.91 -16.42 -4.49
CA ARG A 33 -26.16 -15.61 -4.38
C ARG A 33 -26.80 -15.23 -5.73
N PRO A 34 -26.07 -14.82 -6.79
CA PRO A 34 -26.67 -14.54 -8.11
C PRO A 34 -26.96 -15.77 -8.98
N CYS A 35 -26.58 -16.98 -8.56
CA CYS A 35 -26.81 -18.22 -9.32
C CYS A 35 -28.27 -18.68 -9.19
N ASN A 36 -28.85 -19.19 -10.28
CA ASN A 36 -30.21 -19.73 -10.29
C ASN A 36 -30.38 -20.95 -9.35
N LEU A 37 -29.29 -21.69 -9.09
CA LEU A 37 -29.27 -22.82 -8.16
C LEU A 37 -29.21 -22.40 -6.69
N ASN A 38 -29.07 -21.10 -6.39
CA ASN A 38 -29.07 -20.63 -5.01
C ASN A 38 -30.47 -20.71 -4.42
N ARG A 39 -30.59 -21.29 -3.22
CA ARG A 39 -31.84 -21.42 -2.46
C ARG A 39 -32.70 -20.16 -2.47
N VAL A 40 -32.12 -18.98 -2.23
CA VAL A 40 -32.86 -17.71 -2.17
C VAL A 40 -33.55 -17.39 -3.50
N ASN A 41 -32.91 -17.71 -4.63
CA ASN A 41 -33.51 -17.48 -5.94
C ASN A 41 -34.60 -18.51 -6.24
N ILE A 42 -34.40 -19.78 -5.89
CA ILE A 42 -35.41 -20.83 -6.06
C ILE A 42 -36.66 -20.53 -5.21
N GLU A 43 -36.49 -20.11 -3.97
CA GLU A 43 -37.58 -19.67 -3.08
C GLU A 43 -38.33 -18.47 -3.67
N ARG A 44 -37.60 -17.46 -4.16
CA ARG A 44 -38.20 -16.29 -4.82
C ARG A 44 -39.03 -16.69 -6.03
N ASP A 45 -38.51 -17.57 -6.87
CA ASP A 45 -39.18 -18.00 -8.10
C ASP A 45 -40.38 -18.92 -7.79
N SER A 46 -40.33 -19.66 -6.68
CA SER A 46 -41.44 -20.49 -6.18
C SER A 46 -42.49 -19.69 -5.39
N GLY A 47 -42.17 -18.48 -4.96
CA GLY A 47 -43.05 -17.59 -4.18
C GLY A 47 -43.27 -18.02 -2.72
N VAL A 48 -42.61 -19.08 -2.26
CA VAL A 48 -42.71 -19.62 -0.89
C VAL A 48 -41.34 -20.08 -0.39
N PRO A 49 -41.07 -19.98 0.93
CA PRO A 49 -39.91 -20.64 1.52
C PRO A 49 -39.99 -22.15 1.33
N ILE A 50 -38.86 -22.79 1.04
CA ILE A 50 -38.78 -24.23 0.81
C ILE A 50 -37.97 -24.89 1.93
N SER A 51 -38.31 -26.12 2.28
CA SER A 51 -37.52 -26.96 3.19
C SER A 51 -36.21 -27.41 2.53
N ASP A 52 -35.28 -27.97 3.31
CA ASP A 52 -34.04 -28.55 2.76
C ASP A 52 -34.33 -29.71 1.80
N GLU A 53 -35.36 -30.51 2.08
CA GLU A 53 -35.74 -31.65 1.24
C GLU A 53 -36.32 -31.19 -0.09
N GLU A 54 -37.17 -30.16 -0.08
CA GLU A 54 -37.71 -29.53 -1.30
C GLU A 54 -36.64 -28.84 -2.14
N TYR A 55 -35.68 -28.16 -1.50
CA TYR A 55 -34.52 -27.59 -2.21
C TYR A 55 -33.71 -28.68 -2.91
N ARG A 56 -33.42 -29.79 -2.22
CA ARG A 56 -32.73 -30.94 -2.83
C ARG A 56 -33.52 -31.55 -3.98
N ALA A 57 -34.85 -31.70 -3.83
CA ALA A 57 -35.71 -32.18 -4.90
C ALA A 57 -35.69 -31.26 -6.13
N LYS A 58 -35.69 -29.94 -5.92
CA LYS A 58 -35.57 -28.94 -7.00
C LYS A 58 -34.23 -29.02 -7.74
N LEU A 59 -33.13 -29.28 -7.04
CA LEU A 59 -31.83 -29.50 -7.69
C LEU A 59 -31.87 -30.74 -8.59
N VAL A 60 -32.46 -31.85 -8.12
CA VAL A 60 -32.65 -33.06 -8.94
C VAL A 60 -33.53 -32.78 -10.16
N GLU A 61 -34.61 -31.99 -10.00
CA GLU A 61 -35.47 -31.56 -11.10
C GLU A 61 -34.70 -30.76 -12.16
N TYR A 62 -33.73 -29.95 -11.74
CA TYR A 62 -32.84 -29.20 -12.64
C TYR A 62 -31.70 -30.03 -13.23
N GLY A 63 -31.61 -31.32 -12.89
CA GLY A 63 -30.56 -32.23 -13.36
C GLY A 63 -29.23 -32.11 -12.61
N GLU A 64 -29.23 -31.46 -11.45
CA GLU A 64 -28.06 -31.22 -10.62
C GLU A 64 -27.96 -32.25 -9.48
N ASP A 65 -26.74 -32.54 -9.02
CA ASP A 65 -26.53 -33.32 -7.80
C ASP A 65 -26.77 -32.44 -6.55
N PRO A 66 -27.71 -32.82 -5.65
CA PRO A 66 -27.92 -32.10 -4.39
C PRO A 66 -26.69 -32.04 -3.48
N LEU A 67 -25.69 -32.91 -3.67
CA LEU A 67 -24.44 -32.94 -2.91
C LEU A 67 -23.32 -32.09 -3.52
N ASP A 68 -23.51 -31.51 -4.71
CA ASP A 68 -22.52 -30.60 -5.30
C ASP A 68 -22.27 -29.40 -4.34
N PRO A 69 -21.03 -29.11 -3.94
CA PRO A 69 -20.75 -27.98 -3.04
C PRO A 69 -20.88 -26.60 -3.71
N GLY A 70 -20.79 -26.51 -5.03
CA GLY A 70 -20.65 -25.27 -5.80
C GLY A 70 -19.25 -24.65 -5.63
N GLY A 71 -19.15 -23.33 -5.83
CA GLY A 71 -17.89 -22.61 -5.60
C GLY A 71 -16.92 -22.55 -6.79
N TYR A 72 -17.33 -23.09 -7.95
CA TYR A 72 -16.60 -23.04 -9.21
C TYR A 72 -17.40 -22.28 -10.28
N PHE A 73 -16.78 -22.04 -11.43
CA PHE A 73 -17.37 -21.39 -12.60
C PHE A 73 -17.42 -22.36 -13.77
N ILE A 74 -18.40 -22.22 -14.65
CA ILE A 74 -18.46 -22.96 -15.92
C ILE A 74 -18.14 -21.97 -17.04
N ILE A 75 -16.98 -22.14 -17.69
CA ILE A 75 -16.50 -21.26 -18.76
C ILE A 75 -16.21 -22.11 -19.99
N GLY A 76 -16.91 -21.81 -21.10
CA GLY A 76 -16.75 -22.56 -22.36
C GLY A 76 -17.10 -24.05 -22.25
N GLY A 77 -18.03 -24.40 -21.35
CA GLY A 77 -18.40 -25.80 -21.07
C GLY A 77 -17.43 -26.55 -20.16
N THR A 78 -16.39 -25.89 -19.63
CA THR A 78 -15.43 -26.48 -18.69
C THR A 78 -15.56 -25.87 -17.30
N GLU A 79 -15.44 -26.70 -16.27
CA GLU A 79 -15.40 -26.25 -14.87
C GLU A 79 -14.05 -25.62 -14.55
N ARG A 80 -14.08 -24.48 -13.87
CA ARG A 80 -12.92 -23.67 -13.50
C ARG A 80 -13.08 -23.21 -12.05
N VAL A 81 -12.08 -23.50 -11.22
CA VAL A 81 -12.04 -23.06 -9.83
C VAL A 81 -10.93 -22.03 -9.64
N ILE A 82 -11.20 -21.01 -8.83
CA ILE A 82 -10.16 -20.06 -8.38
C ILE A 82 -9.53 -20.65 -7.13
N ILE A 83 -8.22 -20.91 -7.18
CA ILE A 83 -7.46 -21.39 -6.03
C ILE A 83 -7.08 -20.19 -5.18
N SER A 84 -7.38 -20.25 -3.89
CA SER A 84 -6.96 -19.23 -2.94
C SER A 84 -5.43 -19.17 -2.88
N LEU A 85 -4.89 -17.98 -3.05
CA LEU A 85 -3.45 -17.71 -2.88
C LEU A 85 -3.23 -17.09 -1.51
N GLU A 86 -2.25 -17.60 -0.79
CA GLU A 86 -1.75 -16.97 0.42
C GLU A 86 -0.73 -15.89 0.02
N ASP A 87 -0.89 -14.68 0.55
CA ASP A 87 0.07 -13.59 0.39
C ASP A 87 0.52 -13.06 1.77
N LEU A 88 1.60 -12.30 1.78
CA LEU A 88 2.02 -11.58 2.97
C LEU A 88 0.99 -10.49 3.29
N ALA A 89 0.70 -10.29 4.58
CA ALA A 89 -0.25 -9.29 5.04
C ALA A 89 0.11 -7.90 4.49
N PRO A 90 -0.78 -7.28 3.67
CA PRO A 90 -0.51 -5.97 3.12
C PRO A 90 -0.55 -4.91 4.22
N ASN A 91 0.05 -3.75 3.95
CA ASN A 91 -0.02 -2.56 4.81
C ASN A 91 0.61 -2.74 6.21
N ARG A 92 1.44 -3.77 6.37
CA ARG A 92 2.21 -4.04 7.60
C ARG A 92 3.71 -3.83 7.35
N ILE A 93 4.39 -3.29 8.36
CA ILE A 93 5.84 -3.11 8.39
C ILE A 93 6.49 -4.43 8.81
N PHE A 94 7.45 -4.90 8.03
CA PHE A 94 8.26 -6.09 8.32
C PHE A 94 9.72 -5.69 8.47
N ALA A 95 10.31 -5.97 9.63
CA ALA A 95 11.74 -5.88 9.89
C ALA A 95 12.45 -7.13 9.34
N GLU A 96 13.54 -6.92 8.61
CA GLU A 96 14.38 -8.00 8.08
C GLU A 96 15.83 -7.54 7.89
N TYR A 97 16.77 -8.50 7.91
CA TYR A 97 18.11 -8.33 7.40
C TYR A 97 18.13 -8.70 5.91
N SER A 98 18.30 -7.68 5.08
CA SER A 98 18.56 -7.90 3.65
C SER A 98 20.05 -8.15 3.42
N GLU A 99 20.41 -9.12 2.58
CA GLU A 99 21.82 -9.37 2.27
C GLU A 99 22.20 -8.62 0.98
N ARG A 100 23.27 -7.82 1.04
CA ARG A 100 23.85 -7.19 -0.14
C ARG A 100 25.38 -7.33 -0.11
N TYR A 101 25.92 -8.03 -1.11
CA TYR A 101 27.36 -8.33 -1.20
C TYR A 101 27.92 -8.98 0.07
N GLY A 102 27.20 -9.97 0.63
CA GLY A 102 27.62 -10.67 1.85
C GLY A 102 27.53 -9.84 3.13
N THR A 103 26.97 -8.63 3.08
CA THR A 103 26.73 -7.80 4.28
C THR A 103 25.24 -7.78 4.62
N PRO A 104 24.85 -8.11 5.86
CA PRO A 104 23.49 -7.85 6.32
C PRO A 104 23.24 -6.34 6.40
N ILE A 105 22.08 -5.92 5.92
CA ILE A 105 21.56 -4.56 5.91
C ILE A 105 20.20 -4.59 6.59
N GLU A 106 20.08 -3.84 7.68
CA GLU A 106 18.82 -3.69 8.40
C GLU A 106 17.81 -2.94 7.52
N SER A 107 16.63 -3.53 7.33
CA SER A 107 15.59 -2.93 6.51
C SER A 107 14.19 -3.17 7.06
N ALA A 108 13.30 -2.24 6.78
CA ALA A 108 11.87 -2.32 7.04
C ALA A 108 11.13 -2.23 5.71
N LYS A 109 10.28 -3.22 5.42
CA LYS A 109 9.52 -3.32 4.17
C LYS A 109 8.03 -3.25 4.43
N VAL A 110 7.31 -2.58 3.53
CA VAL A 110 5.84 -2.57 3.52
C VAL A 110 5.34 -2.74 2.10
N PHE A 111 4.47 -3.73 1.89
CA PHE A 111 3.66 -3.84 0.68
C PHE A 111 2.39 -3.02 0.88
N SER A 112 2.42 -1.77 0.42
CA SER A 112 1.28 -0.89 0.51
C SER A 112 0.29 -1.19 -0.61
N GLN A 113 -0.95 -1.50 -0.26
CA GLN A 113 -2.01 -1.87 -1.19
C GLN A 113 -3.27 -1.02 -0.99
N ARG A 114 -3.80 -0.48 -2.10
CA ARG A 114 -5.09 0.22 -2.16
C ARG A 114 -5.70 0.07 -3.55
N GLY A 115 -6.98 -0.29 -3.64
CA GLY A 115 -7.74 -0.27 -4.90
C GLY A 115 -7.10 -1.08 -6.05
N GLY A 116 -6.50 -2.23 -5.75
CA GLY A 116 -5.80 -3.07 -6.73
C GLY A 116 -4.36 -2.65 -7.06
N TYR A 117 -3.93 -1.44 -6.67
CA TYR A 117 -2.54 -1.02 -6.80
C TYR A 117 -1.72 -1.48 -5.58
N ARG A 118 -0.53 -2.04 -5.84
CA ARG A 118 0.43 -2.51 -4.83
C ARG A 118 1.79 -1.82 -5.06
N SER A 119 2.35 -1.25 -4.01
CA SER A 119 3.65 -0.55 -4.03
C SER A 119 4.52 -1.02 -2.87
N LEU A 120 5.76 -1.43 -3.17
CA LEU A 120 6.74 -1.83 -2.16
C LEU A 120 7.54 -0.61 -1.72
N THR A 121 7.39 -0.19 -0.47
CA THR A 121 8.26 0.82 0.15
C THR A 121 9.25 0.14 1.08
N VAL A 122 10.53 0.51 0.97
CA VAL A 122 11.62 -0.04 1.78
C VAL A 122 12.36 1.10 2.44
N VAL A 123 12.59 1.01 3.75
CA VAL A 123 13.53 1.86 4.49
C VAL A 123 14.70 0.98 4.89
N GLU A 124 15.93 1.36 4.57
CA GLU A 124 17.14 0.60 4.92
C GLU A 124 18.20 1.50 5.54
N LYS A 125 18.97 0.97 6.48
CA LYS A 125 20.15 1.64 7.04
C LYS A 125 21.39 1.22 6.27
N LYS A 126 22.06 2.18 5.65
CA LYS A 126 23.33 1.96 4.95
C LYS A 126 24.50 1.79 5.93
N LYS A 127 25.64 1.33 5.41
CA LYS A 127 26.90 1.15 6.18
C LYS A 127 27.42 2.45 6.80
N ASP A 128 27.16 3.58 6.15
CA ASP A 128 27.49 4.93 6.62
C ASP A 128 26.53 5.46 7.70
N GLY A 129 25.49 4.68 8.07
CA GLY A 129 24.49 5.07 9.06
C GLY A 129 23.30 5.84 8.47
N LEU A 130 23.29 6.11 7.16
CA LEU A 130 22.22 6.85 6.51
C LEU A 130 21.00 5.96 6.24
N LEU A 131 19.82 6.48 6.57
CA LEU A 131 18.53 5.89 6.31
C LEU A 131 18.04 6.30 4.92
N GLN A 132 17.81 5.31 4.08
CA GLN A 132 17.47 5.48 2.67
C GLN A 132 16.12 4.81 2.39
N VAL A 133 15.26 5.50 1.64
CA VAL A 133 13.93 5.05 1.27
C VAL A 133 13.89 4.70 -0.21
N SER A 134 13.38 3.51 -0.53
CA SER A 134 13.14 3.05 -1.90
C SER A 134 11.65 3.01 -2.19
N VAL A 135 11.24 3.57 -3.32
CA VAL A 135 9.86 3.57 -3.83
C VAL A 135 9.91 3.14 -5.30
N PRO A 136 9.02 2.25 -5.81
CA PRO A 136 9.23 1.61 -7.11
C PRO A 136 9.22 2.59 -8.29
N THR A 137 8.47 3.70 -8.20
CA THR A 137 8.40 4.73 -9.25
C THR A 137 9.53 5.75 -9.17
N ALA A 138 10.33 5.73 -8.10
CA ALA A 138 11.47 6.61 -7.89
C ALA A 138 12.74 5.93 -8.39
N SER A 139 13.51 6.61 -9.26
CA SER A 139 14.79 6.08 -9.74
C SER A 139 15.86 6.21 -8.67
N GLY A 140 16.09 5.12 -7.93
CA GLY A 140 17.06 5.06 -6.83
C GLY A 140 16.47 5.47 -5.48
N GLN A 141 17.35 5.53 -4.48
CA GLN A 141 16.94 5.74 -3.09
C GLN A 141 16.90 7.22 -2.71
N ILE A 142 16.03 7.58 -1.78
CA ILE A 142 15.85 8.95 -1.26
C ILE A 142 16.26 8.96 0.22
N PRO A 143 17.12 9.90 0.66
CA PRO A 143 17.38 10.06 2.09
C PRO A 143 16.08 10.30 2.86
N LEU A 144 15.89 9.58 3.97
CA LEU A 144 14.66 9.60 4.75
C LEU A 144 14.28 11.02 5.19
N THR A 145 15.24 11.80 5.69
CA THR A 145 15.05 13.16 6.18
C THR A 145 14.54 14.11 5.09
N ILE A 146 15.11 14.03 3.89
CA ILE A 146 14.66 14.79 2.72
C ILE A 146 13.22 14.40 2.34
N LEU A 147 12.91 13.10 2.34
CA LEU A 147 11.57 12.62 2.01
C LEU A 147 10.53 13.10 3.03
N MET A 148 10.85 13.04 4.32
CA MET A 148 9.97 13.53 5.40
C MET A 148 9.74 15.05 5.29
N LYS A 149 10.78 15.84 4.96
CA LYS A 149 10.63 17.27 4.66
C LYS A 149 9.73 17.51 3.45
N ALA A 150 9.91 16.77 2.36
CA ALA A 150 9.06 16.88 1.16
C ALA A 150 7.58 16.52 1.41
N LEU A 151 7.30 15.68 2.41
CA LEU A 151 5.95 15.34 2.85
C LEU A 151 5.31 16.37 3.79
N GLY A 152 6.06 17.40 4.21
CA GLY A 152 5.55 18.52 4.98
C GLY A 152 6.04 18.62 6.42
N MET A 153 7.01 17.81 6.86
CA MET A 153 7.65 18.00 8.16
C MET A 153 8.70 19.10 8.08
N ASN A 154 8.42 20.25 8.69
CA ASN A 154 9.28 21.43 8.55
C ASN A 154 10.47 21.37 9.51
N ASN A 155 10.21 20.93 10.74
CA ASN A 155 11.15 21.03 11.84
C ASN A 155 11.90 19.73 12.03
N ASP A 156 13.21 19.81 12.25
CA ASP A 156 14.04 18.63 12.53
C ASP A 156 13.60 17.96 13.84
N GLU A 157 13.09 18.75 14.79
CA GLU A 157 12.50 18.25 16.03
C GLU A 157 11.24 17.40 15.79
N GLU A 158 10.38 17.77 14.84
CA GLU A 158 9.20 16.97 14.48
C GLU A 158 9.62 15.62 13.88
N ILE A 159 10.66 15.63 13.03
CA ILE A 159 11.24 14.41 12.45
C ILE A 159 11.80 13.53 13.57
N PHE A 160 12.53 14.11 14.52
CA PHE A 160 13.04 13.42 15.70
C PHE A 160 11.94 12.76 16.51
N GLN A 161 10.93 13.52 16.90
CA GLN A 161 9.83 13.05 17.73
C GLN A 161 9.01 11.98 17.00
N ALA A 162 8.79 12.11 15.69
CA ALA A 162 8.09 11.11 14.91
C ALA A 162 8.84 9.76 14.87
N VAL A 163 10.18 9.79 14.73
CA VAL A 163 11.00 8.57 14.66
C VAL A 163 11.21 7.96 16.04
N LEU A 164 11.60 8.74 17.05
CA LEU A 164 11.82 8.24 18.41
C LEU A 164 10.50 7.83 19.08
N GLY A 165 9.42 8.54 18.79
CA GLY A 165 8.13 8.36 19.45
C GLY A 165 8.04 9.18 20.73
N GLU A 166 6.95 9.92 20.89
CA GLU A 166 6.72 10.84 22.01
C GLU A 166 6.70 10.18 23.40
N LEU A 167 6.48 8.86 23.45
CA LEU A 167 6.27 8.11 24.70
C LEU A 167 7.53 7.40 25.22
N LEU A 168 8.66 7.46 24.51
CA LEU A 168 9.89 6.83 24.98
C LEU A 168 10.63 7.73 25.99
N PRO A 169 11.06 7.21 27.16
CA PRO A 169 11.88 7.98 28.08
C PRO A 169 13.20 8.35 27.39
N LEU A 170 13.47 9.66 27.29
CA LEU A 170 14.62 10.15 26.53
C LEU A 170 15.96 9.74 27.16
N ASP A 171 15.99 9.44 28.45
CA ASP A 171 17.15 9.04 29.23
C ASP A 171 17.58 7.58 29.02
N GLU A 172 16.74 6.76 28.39
CA GLU A 172 17.08 5.37 28.08
C GLU A 172 18.31 5.28 27.13
N PRO A 173 19.33 4.45 27.44
CA PRO A 173 20.56 4.37 26.65
C PRO A 173 20.32 4.03 25.16
N PHE A 174 19.33 3.19 24.85
CA PHE A 174 19.00 2.83 23.47
C PHE A 174 18.37 4.02 22.72
N VAL A 175 17.52 4.81 23.38
CA VAL A 175 16.90 6.02 22.80
C VAL A 175 17.96 7.07 22.50
N GLN A 176 18.92 7.24 23.42
CA GLN A 176 20.08 8.10 23.18
C GLN A 176 20.88 7.63 21.97
N THR A 177 21.12 6.32 21.83
CA THR A 177 21.86 5.78 20.67
C THR A 177 21.11 5.99 19.36
N MET A 178 19.79 5.75 19.34
CA MET A 178 18.93 6.07 18.20
C MET A 178 19.00 7.56 17.83
N LYS A 179 18.98 8.44 18.84
CA LYS A 179 19.08 9.88 18.64
C LYS A 179 20.40 10.26 17.95
N HIS A 180 21.52 9.66 18.35
CA HIS A 180 22.81 9.89 17.69
C HIS A 180 22.79 9.43 16.22
N LEU A 181 22.23 8.26 15.92
CA LEU A 181 22.10 7.77 14.55
C LEU A 181 21.22 8.68 13.68
N LEU A 182 20.13 9.22 14.25
CA LEU A 182 19.25 10.13 13.54
C LEU A 182 19.87 11.53 13.37
N ASN A 183 20.69 12.01 14.32
CA ASN A 183 21.47 13.24 14.16
C ASN A 183 22.36 13.18 12.91
N VAL A 184 23.06 12.06 12.67
CA VAL A 184 23.89 11.87 11.46
C VAL A 184 23.07 12.06 10.17
N ASN A 185 21.83 11.58 10.16
CA ASN A 185 20.93 11.71 9.01
C ASN A 185 20.45 13.15 8.76
N LEU A 186 20.31 13.94 9.82
CA LEU A 186 19.93 15.35 9.74
C LEU A 186 21.12 16.22 9.38
N GLU A 187 22.29 15.99 9.98
CA GLU A 187 23.54 16.65 9.61
C GLU A 187 23.87 16.42 8.12
N GLU A 188 23.66 15.21 7.63
CA GLU A 188 23.78 14.89 6.21
C GLU A 188 22.83 15.76 5.37
N CYS A 189 21.55 15.85 5.74
CA CYS A 189 20.55 16.70 5.07
C CYS A 189 20.95 18.19 5.03
N LEU A 190 21.64 18.66 6.06
CA LEU A 190 22.13 20.04 6.21
C LEU A 190 23.51 20.27 5.58
N SER A 191 24.17 19.21 5.08
CA SER A 191 25.50 19.28 4.49
C SER A 191 25.51 20.13 3.22
N LYS A 192 26.14 21.30 3.30
CA LYS A 192 26.36 22.19 2.13
C LYS A 192 27.23 21.55 1.05
N LYS A 193 28.06 20.57 1.43
CA LYS A 193 28.90 19.81 0.50
C LYS A 193 28.06 18.86 -0.34
N ASN A 194 27.13 18.14 0.29
CA ASN A 194 26.32 17.11 -0.37
C ASN A 194 25.07 17.73 -1.03
N TYR A 195 24.53 18.79 -0.45
CA TYR A 195 23.35 19.52 -0.92
C TYR A 195 23.62 21.03 -1.00
N PRO A 196 24.42 21.50 -1.96
CA PRO A 196 24.73 22.92 -2.10
C PRO A 196 23.51 23.77 -2.51
N PRO A 197 23.46 25.06 -2.13
CA PRO A 197 24.48 25.80 -1.37
C PRO A 197 24.32 25.75 0.16
N GLU A 198 23.12 25.50 0.68
CA GLU A 198 22.80 25.68 2.11
C GLU A 198 22.36 24.41 2.83
N GLY A 199 22.31 23.26 2.15
CA GLY A 199 21.63 22.07 2.65
C GLY A 199 20.15 22.06 2.26
N ILE A 200 19.40 21.13 2.85
CA ILE A 200 17.94 21.02 2.72
C ILE A 200 17.32 21.32 4.09
N LEU A 201 16.87 22.56 4.25
CA LEU A 201 16.32 23.11 5.49
C LEU A 201 14.79 22.97 5.54
N ASN A 202 14.11 23.19 4.41
CA ASN A 202 12.65 23.29 4.34
C ASN A 202 12.02 22.39 3.25
N PRO A 203 10.69 22.20 3.24
CA PRO A 203 10.01 21.35 2.25
C PRO A 203 10.19 21.81 0.81
N GLU A 204 10.28 23.11 0.55
CA GLU A 204 10.45 23.63 -0.81
C GLU A 204 11.79 23.20 -1.38
N GLN A 205 12.87 23.30 -0.60
CA GLN A 205 14.20 22.81 -0.97
C GLN A 205 14.21 21.28 -1.15
N ALA A 206 13.49 20.55 -0.31
CA ALA A 206 13.36 19.10 -0.44
C ALA A 206 12.64 18.70 -1.74
N LEU A 207 11.52 19.36 -2.07
CA LEU A 207 10.80 19.14 -3.32
C LEU A 207 11.66 19.50 -4.54
N LEU A 208 12.37 20.63 -4.52
CA LEU A 208 13.29 21.03 -5.58
C LEU A 208 14.42 20.01 -5.78
N PHE A 209 14.93 19.41 -4.70
CA PHE A 209 15.90 18.33 -4.78
C PHE A 209 15.30 17.10 -5.48
N LEU A 210 14.09 16.66 -5.10
CA LEU A 210 13.42 15.52 -5.72
C LEU A 210 13.11 15.78 -7.21
N GLU A 211 12.69 16.99 -7.56
CA GLU A 211 12.45 17.41 -8.94
C GLU A 211 13.74 17.31 -9.79
N LYS A 212 14.85 17.81 -9.25
CA LYS A 212 16.17 17.72 -9.91
C LYS A 212 16.65 16.27 -10.00
N LYS A 213 16.35 15.43 -9.01
CA LYS A 213 16.80 14.04 -8.99
C LYS A 213 16.03 13.14 -9.96
N PHE A 214 14.71 13.30 -10.06
CA PHE A 214 13.85 12.37 -10.80
C PHE A 214 13.45 12.84 -12.18
N ALA A 215 13.63 14.12 -12.50
CA ALA A 215 13.12 14.70 -13.73
C ALA A 215 14.09 15.70 -14.36
N THR A 216 15.40 15.45 -14.27
CA THR A 216 16.45 16.28 -14.89
C THR A 216 16.16 16.54 -16.37
N GLY A 217 16.31 17.80 -16.80
CA GLY A 217 16.14 18.20 -18.21
C GLY A 217 14.68 18.35 -18.68
N GLN A 218 13.70 18.13 -17.80
CA GLN A 218 12.28 18.32 -18.12
C GLN A 218 11.75 19.70 -17.69
N ALA A 219 10.68 20.15 -18.34
CA ALA A 219 9.98 21.38 -17.98
C ALA A 219 9.51 21.36 -16.51
N LYS A 220 9.58 22.50 -15.82
CA LYS A 220 9.29 22.63 -14.38
C LYS A 220 7.95 21.98 -13.97
N GLU A 221 6.90 22.24 -14.72
CA GLU A 221 5.56 21.67 -14.45
C GLU A 221 5.55 20.14 -14.53
N TYR A 222 6.26 19.55 -15.49
CA TYR A 222 6.38 18.10 -15.59
C TYR A 222 7.15 17.50 -14.41
N ARG A 223 8.23 18.18 -13.97
CA ARG A 223 9.01 17.75 -12.80
C ARG A 223 8.16 17.74 -11.54
N GLN A 224 7.39 18.80 -11.31
CA GLN A 224 6.46 18.91 -10.18
C GLN A 224 5.42 17.79 -10.19
N ARG A 225 4.71 17.61 -11.32
CA ARG A 225 3.71 16.54 -11.47
C ARG A 225 4.29 15.15 -11.24
N LYS A 226 5.53 14.90 -11.68
CA LYS A 226 6.21 13.62 -11.46
C LYS A 226 6.50 13.39 -9.98
N VAL A 227 7.02 14.39 -9.27
CA VAL A 227 7.29 14.31 -7.82
C VAL A 227 5.99 14.14 -7.04
N ASP A 228 4.96 14.92 -7.35
CA ASP A 228 3.63 14.78 -6.74
C ASP A 228 3.06 13.37 -6.96
N GLY A 229 3.19 12.81 -8.16
CA GLY A 229 2.80 11.43 -8.45
C GLY A 229 3.54 10.39 -7.59
N ILE A 230 4.83 10.60 -7.31
CA ILE A 230 5.62 9.72 -6.43
C ILE A 230 5.11 9.85 -4.98
N LEU A 231 4.97 11.07 -4.46
CA LEU A 231 4.57 11.32 -3.06
C LEU A 231 3.12 10.91 -2.78
N ASP A 232 2.23 11.17 -3.73
CA ASP A 232 0.79 11.00 -3.53
C ASP A 232 0.33 9.61 -3.98
N ARG A 233 0.71 9.14 -5.16
CA ARG A 233 0.12 7.90 -5.72
C ARG A 233 0.99 6.66 -5.51
N SER A 234 2.31 6.79 -5.48
CA SER A 234 3.20 5.63 -5.37
C SER A 234 3.68 5.33 -3.95
N LEU A 235 4.03 6.37 -3.18
CA LEU A 235 4.47 6.21 -1.80
C LEU A 235 3.27 5.89 -0.92
N LEU A 236 3.30 4.73 -0.26
CA LEU A 236 2.32 4.29 0.75
C LEU A 236 0.85 4.59 0.37
N PRO A 237 0.35 4.17 -0.82
CA PRO A 237 -1.00 4.47 -1.32
C PRO A 237 -2.14 4.08 -0.37
N HIS A 238 -1.91 3.09 0.51
CA HIS A 238 -2.86 2.67 1.54
C HIS A 238 -3.22 3.76 2.56
N LEU A 239 -2.40 4.79 2.71
CA LEU A 239 -2.64 5.91 3.62
C LEU A 239 -3.34 7.09 2.96
N GLY A 240 -3.46 7.07 1.63
CA GLY A 240 -3.97 8.20 0.88
C GLY A 240 -3.29 8.42 -0.46
N ASP A 241 -3.97 9.15 -1.33
CA ASP A 241 -3.56 9.52 -2.68
C ASP A 241 -3.68 11.03 -2.95
N THR A 242 -3.87 11.79 -1.88
CA THR A 242 -4.04 13.25 -1.89
C THR A 242 -2.90 13.94 -1.16
N ARG A 243 -2.81 15.26 -1.33
CA ARG A 243 -1.80 16.09 -0.65
C ARG A 243 -2.06 16.16 0.85
N GLU A 244 -3.31 16.14 1.30
CA GLU A 244 -3.66 16.16 2.73
C GLU A 244 -3.16 14.92 3.47
N ASP A 245 -2.98 13.80 2.75
CA ASP A 245 -2.52 12.54 3.34
C ASP A 245 -1.00 12.45 3.52
N ARG A 246 -0.22 13.39 2.97
CA ARG A 246 1.26 13.35 3.01
C ARG A 246 1.81 13.28 4.43
N LEU A 247 1.21 13.99 5.39
CA LEU A 247 1.67 13.96 6.77
C LEU A 247 1.49 12.58 7.42
N LYS A 248 0.39 11.87 7.11
CA LYS A 248 0.17 10.48 7.57
C LYS A 248 1.27 9.56 7.04
N LYS A 249 1.67 9.75 5.78
CA LYS A 249 2.77 8.98 5.15
C LYS A 249 4.11 9.26 5.82
N ALA A 250 4.38 10.52 6.18
CA ALA A 250 5.59 10.89 6.89
C ALA A 250 5.68 10.21 8.27
N LEU A 251 4.59 10.18 9.03
CA LEU A 251 4.52 9.47 10.32
C LEU A 251 4.71 7.96 10.16
N TYR A 252 4.14 7.36 9.12
CA TYR A 252 4.33 5.94 8.84
C TYR A 252 5.78 5.61 8.46
N LEU A 253 6.41 6.45 7.63
CA LEU A 253 7.84 6.34 7.32
C LEU A 253 8.71 6.48 8.58
N ALA A 254 8.36 7.37 9.49
CA ALA A 254 9.06 7.52 10.76
C ALA A 254 8.99 6.24 11.61
N ARG A 255 7.83 5.57 11.62
CA ARG A 255 7.67 4.25 12.26
C ARG A 255 8.48 3.15 11.56
N MET A 256 8.56 3.17 10.23
CA MET A 256 9.44 2.26 9.48
C MET A 256 10.92 2.49 9.83
N ALA A 257 11.34 3.75 9.90
CA ALA A 257 12.70 4.11 10.29
C ALA A 257 13.04 3.66 11.72
N ARG A 258 12.11 3.87 12.67
CA ARG A 258 12.22 3.36 14.03
C ARG A 258 12.43 1.84 14.05
N THR A 259 11.63 1.12 13.27
CA THR A 259 11.74 -0.34 13.13
C THR A 259 13.13 -0.78 12.66
N VAL A 260 13.74 -0.06 11.71
CA VAL A 260 15.12 -0.33 11.26
C VAL A 260 16.13 -0.07 12.37
N LEU A 261 15.98 1.02 13.11
CA LEU A 261 16.90 1.39 14.19
C LEU A 261 16.80 0.43 15.39
N GLU A 262 15.58 0.03 15.77
CA GLU A 262 15.34 -1.01 16.78
C GLU A 262 16.01 -2.33 16.38
N LEU A 263 15.93 -2.72 15.11
CA LEU A 263 16.57 -3.94 14.59
C LEU A 263 18.09 -3.82 14.66
N HIS A 264 18.64 -2.68 14.24
CA HIS A 264 20.09 -2.40 14.31
C HIS A 264 20.63 -2.45 15.74
N LEU A 265 19.87 -1.92 16.70
CA LEU A 265 20.22 -1.92 18.12
C LEU A 265 19.92 -3.24 18.83
N LYS A 266 19.31 -4.21 18.13
CA LYS A 266 18.91 -5.53 18.67
C LYS A 266 17.85 -5.45 19.77
N GLU A 267 17.09 -4.36 19.82
CA GLU A 267 15.90 -4.21 20.67
C GLU A 267 14.69 -4.97 20.10
N ARG A 268 14.77 -5.38 18.83
CA ARG A 268 13.83 -6.30 18.19
C ARG A 268 14.53 -7.31 17.28
N GLY A 269 13.85 -8.40 16.98
CA GLY A 269 14.23 -9.37 15.95
C GLY A 269 13.59 -9.10 14.59
N GLU A 270 13.93 -9.94 13.62
CA GLU A 270 13.22 -10.01 12.34
C GLU A 270 11.78 -10.47 12.55
N ASP A 271 10.87 -9.94 11.73
CA ASP A 271 9.49 -10.42 11.73
C ASP A 271 9.41 -11.80 11.05
N ASP A 272 8.81 -12.78 11.73
CA ASP A 272 8.50 -14.08 11.15
C ASP A 272 7.37 -13.94 10.11
N LYS A 273 7.77 -13.94 8.83
CA LYS A 273 6.84 -13.79 7.71
C LYS A 273 5.93 -14.99 7.53
N ASP A 274 6.32 -16.16 8.00
CA ASP A 274 5.57 -17.41 7.85
C ASP A 274 4.54 -17.61 8.96
N HIS A 275 4.63 -16.84 10.04
CA HIS A 275 3.57 -16.80 11.05
C HIS A 275 2.24 -16.33 10.45
N TYR A 276 1.17 -17.12 10.60
CA TYR A 276 -0.15 -16.86 9.98
C TYR A 276 -0.75 -15.47 10.28
N ALA A 277 -0.43 -14.86 11.43
CA ALA A 277 -0.83 -13.47 11.71
C ALA A 277 -0.33 -12.46 10.66
N ASN A 278 0.76 -12.79 9.97
CA ASN A 278 1.43 -12.02 8.92
C ASN A 278 1.08 -12.49 7.50
N LYS A 279 0.13 -13.42 7.35
CA LYS A 279 -0.38 -13.91 6.06
C LYS A 279 -1.84 -13.49 5.84
N ARG A 280 -2.28 -13.44 4.58
CA ARG A 280 -3.67 -13.16 4.18
C ARG A 280 -4.10 -14.02 3.01
#